data_AF-A0A0R2L3B5-F1
#
_entry.id   AF-A0A0R2L3B5-F1
#
_cell.length_a   1.000
_cell.length_b   1.000
_cell.length_c   1.000
_cell.angle_alpha   90.00
_cell.angle_beta   90.00
_cell.angle_gamma   90.00
#
_symmetry.space_group_name_H-M   'P 1'
#
loop_
_entity.id
_entity.type
_entity.pdbx_description
1 polymer ?
#
loop_
_entity_poly.entity_id
_entity_poly.type
_entity_poly.pdbx_seq_one_letter_code
_entity_poly.pdbx_strand_id
1 'polypeptide(L)'
;MRSFSNGLLIELLTLVLLFMVALLLRRFLNNWWPAWLHPLDILLPVVLIVTAQRVGTISVRPIFLWLLVIWFVIGLATSWRTFQGRKPVPYKNFILVFWRLSDLYWVGAYALAAIISVVVR
;
A
#
# COMPACT_ATOMS: atom_id res chain seq x y z
N MET A 1 -6.89 -8.10 -26.77
CA MET A 1 -5.54 -7.97 -26.19
C MET A 1 -5.13 -6.52 -25.88
N ARG A 2 -5.31 -5.53 -26.77
CA ARG A 2 -4.85 -4.12 -26.55
C ARG A 2 -5.47 -3.35 -25.38
N SER A 3 -6.75 -3.55 -25.00
CA SER A 3 -7.36 -2.70 -23.97
C SER A 3 -6.85 -2.98 -22.53
N PHE A 4 -6.36 -4.19 -22.25
CA PHE A 4 -5.89 -4.56 -20.91
C PHE A 4 -4.44 -4.14 -20.62
N SER A 5 -3.56 -4.20 -21.63
CA SER A 5 -2.22 -3.61 -21.51
C SER A 5 -2.33 -2.10 -21.30
N ASN A 6 -3.29 -1.46 -21.95
CA ASN A 6 -3.57 -0.04 -21.76
C ASN A 6 -4.08 0.23 -20.33
N GLY A 7 -4.96 -0.61 -19.77
CA GLY A 7 -5.43 -0.47 -18.40
C GLY A 7 -4.31 -0.56 -17.35
N LEU A 8 -3.43 -1.58 -17.45
CA LEU A 8 -2.28 -1.71 -16.54
C LEU A 8 -1.30 -0.53 -16.67
N LEU A 9 -1.04 -0.10 -17.91
CA LEU A 9 -0.19 1.05 -18.16
C LEU A 9 -0.78 2.34 -17.58
N ILE A 10 -2.09 2.56 -17.71
CA ILE A 10 -2.78 3.70 -17.10
C ILE A 10 -2.68 3.66 -15.58
N GLU A 11 -2.89 2.50 -14.95
CA GLU A 11 -2.74 2.34 -13.49
C GLU A 11 -1.33 2.68 -13.01
N LEU A 12 -0.30 2.12 -13.66
CA LEU A 12 1.10 2.39 -13.32
C LEU A 12 1.45 3.87 -13.50
N LEU A 13 1.03 4.46 -14.62
CA LEU A 13 1.22 5.90 -14.86
C LEU A 13 0.50 6.74 -13.80
N THR A 14 -0.69 6.33 -13.37
CA THR A 14 -1.45 7.02 -12.31
C THR A 14 -0.71 6.95 -10.98
N LEU A 15 -0.20 5.78 -10.58
CA LEU A 15 0.57 5.61 -9.35
C LEU A 15 1.86 6.45 -9.37
N VAL A 16 2.57 6.44 -10.50
CA VAL A 16 3.78 7.24 -10.69
C VAL A 16 3.48 8.73 -10.65
N LEU A 17 2.40 9.18 -11.29
CA LEU A 17 1.97 10.58 -11.27
C LEU A 17 1.59 11.03 -9.85
N LEU A 18 0.82 10.23 -9.13
CA LEU A 18 0.46 10.53 -7.74
C LEU A 18 1.70 10.58 -6.83
N PHE A 19 2.67 9.68 -7.04
CA PHE A 19 3.94 9.73 -6.32
C PHE A 19 4.71 11.03 -6.60
N MET A 20 4.79 11.43 -7.87
CA MET A 20 5.41 12.70 -8.26
C MET A 20 4.70 13.90 -7.64
N VAL A 21 3.37 13.90 -7.61
CA VAL A 21 2.58 14.95 -6.93
C VAL A 21 2.91 14.99 -5.45
N ALA A 22 3.00 13.83 -4.77
CA ALA A 22 3.35 13.78 -3.35
C ALA A 22 4.79 14.27 -3.07
N LEU A 23 5.74 13.97 -3.95
CA LEU A 23 7.11 14.49 -3.88
C LEU A 23 7.15 16.01 -4.07
N LEU A 24 6.41 16.54 -5.05
CA LEU A 24 6.30 17.97 -5.28
C LEU A 24 5.65 18.68 -4.09
N LEU A 25 4.54 18.15 -3.58
CA LEU A 25 3.88 18.70 -2.38
C LEU A 25 4.82 18.72 -1.18
N ARG A 26 5.58 17.65 -0.94
CA ARG A 26 6.60 17.63 0.11
C ARG A 26 7.64 18.74 -0.09
N ARG A 27 8.09 18.97 -1.32
CA ARG A 27 9.06 20.03 -1.64
C ARG A 27 8.48 21.43 -1.42
N PHE A 28 7.23 21.68 -1.81
CA PHE A 28 6.58 22.97 -1.62
C PHE A 28 6.22 23.24 -0.15
N LEU A 29 5.81 22.20 0.57
CA LEU A 29 5.39 22.26 1.96
C LEU A 29 6.55 21.95 2.92
N ASN A 30 7.81 22.16 2.52
CA ASN A 30 8.99 21.65 3.23
C ASN A 30 9.01 21.96 4.75
N ASN A 31 8.44 23.11 5.16
CA ASN A 31 8.35 23.52 6.57
C ASN A 31 7.11 22.99 7.32
N TRP A 32 6.08 22.54 6.60
CA TRP A 32 4.81 22.04 7.14
C TRP A 32 4.66 20.52 6.98
N TRP A 33 5.47 19.91 6.11
CA TRP A 33 5.43 18.48 5.85
C TRP A 33 6.00 17.72 7.04
N PRO A 34 5.27 16.75 7.61
CA PRO A 34 5.79 15.99 8.74
C PRO A 34 7.04 15.20 8.32
N ALA A 35 8.18 15.43 8.99
CA ALA A 35 9.45 14.78 8.65
C ALA A 35 9.40 13.24 8.71
N TRP A 36 8.44 12.69 9.44
CA TRP A 36 8.22 11.26 9.61
C TRP A 36 7.27 10.64 8.56
N LEU A 37 6.57 11.47 7.78
CA LEU A 37 5.65 11.03 6.73
C LEU A 37 6.38 11.01 5.39
N HIS A 38 6.55 9.82 4.84
CA HIS A 38 7.12 9.62 3.52
C HIS A 38 6.01 9.75 2.47
N PRO A 39 6.29 10.32 1.29
CA PRO A 39 5.30 10.46 0.21
C PRO A 39 4.59 9.15 -0.19
N LEU A 40 5.26 8.01 -0.01
CA LEU A 40 4.71 6.69 -0.29
C LEU A 40 3.59 6.29 0.69
N ASP A 41 3.61 6.79 1.93
CA ASP A 41 2.56 6.53 2.93
C ASP A 41 1.19 7.03 2.46
N ILE A 42 1.18 8.06 1.62
CA ILE A 42 -0.02 8.70 1.07
C ILE A 42 -0.59 7.87 -0.09
N LEU A 43 0.25 7.04 -0.73
CA LEU A 43 -0.18 6.19 -1.83
C LEU A 43 -0.87 4.92 -1.35
N LEU A 44 -0.68 4.51 -0.09
CA LEU A 44 -1.25 3.27 0.46
C LEU A 44 -2.75 3.09 0.16
N PRO A 45 -3.63 4.10 0.38
CA PRO A 45 -5.05 3.95 0.09
C PRO A 45 -5.34 3.73 -1.40
N VAL A 46 -4.54 4.35 -2.27
CA VAL A 46 -4.67 4.20 -3.72
C VAL A 46 -4.20 2.81 -4.13
N VAL A 47 -3.06 2.34 -3.62
CA VAL A 47 -2.54 0.99 -3.87
C VAL A 47 -3.55 -0.06 -3.42
N LEU A 48 -4.19 0.12 -2.26
CA LEU A 48 -5.29 -0.71 -1.77
C LEU A 48 -6.44 -0.84 -2.78
N ILE A 49 -6.94 0.29 -3.27
CA ILE A 49 -8.06 0.33 -4.23
C ILE A 49 -7.68 -0.36 -5.54
N VAL A 50 -6.51 -0.05 -6.10
CA VAL A 50 -6.07 -0.64 -7.36
C VAL A 50 -5.79 -2.15 -7.20
N THR A 51 -5.24 -2.58 -6.05
CA THR A 51 -5.08 -4.00 -5.71
C THR A 51 -6.44 -4.70 -5.64
N ALA A 52 -7.42 -4.10 -4.98
CA ALA A 52 -8.77 -4.65 -4.88
C ALA A 52 -9.42 -4.81 -6.26
N GLN A 53 -9.30 -3.80 -7.13
CA GLN A 53 -9.79 -3.87 -8.51
C GLN A 53 -9.14 -5.03 -9.27
N ARG A 54 -7.82 -5.14 -9.22
CA ARG A 54 -7.07 -6.22 -9.90
C ARG A 54 -7.46 -7.59 -9.40
N VAL A 55 -7.49 -7.78 -8.08
CA VAL A 55 -7.90 -9.05 -7.49
C VAL A 55 -9.36 -9.38 -7.83
N GLY A 56 -10.25 -8.39 -7.89
CA GLY A 56 -11.64 -8.58 -8.31
C GLY A 56 -11.80 -9.00 -9.77
N THR A 57 -10.85 -8.65 -10.65
CA THR A 57 -10.82 -9.15 -12.05
C THR A 57 -10.33 -10.59 -12.18
N ILE A 58 -9.62 -11.08 -11.16
CA ILE A 58 -9.22 -12.49 -11.06
C ILE A 58 -10.41 -13.23 -10.46
N SER A 59 -10.91 -14.30 -11.09
CA SER A 59 -12.11 -15.06 -10.69
C SER A 59 -12.10 -15.63 -9.26
N VAL A 60 -11.04 -15.39 -8.50
CA VAL A 60 -10.81 -15.88 -7.15
C VAL A 60 -11.31 -14.84 -6.14
N ARG A 61 -12.64 -14.81 -5.97
CA ARG A 61 -13.37 -13.88 -5.11
C ARG A 61 -12.88 -13.77 -3.65
N PRO A 62 -12.26 -14.77 -2.99
CA PRO A 62 -11.79 -14.59 -1.61
C PRO A 62 -10.35 -14.04 -1.47
N ILE A 63 -9.55 -13.87 -2.54
CA ILE A 63 -8.14 -13.45 -2.37
C ILE A 63 -8.03 -12.11 -1.65
N PHE A 64 -8.86 -11.14 -2.01
CA PHE A 64 -8.79 -9.82 -1.38
C PHE A 64 -9.11 -9.87 0.12
N LEU A 65 -10.06 -10.72 0.52
CA LEU A 65 -10.37 -10.96 1.94
C LEU A 65 -9.16 -11.58 2.66
N TRP A 66 -8.49 -12.57 2.06
CA TRP A 66 -7.27 -13.13 2.64
C TRP A 66 -6.14 -12.11 2.75
N LEU A 67 -6.02 -11.20 1.77
CA LEU A 67 -5.05 -10.11 1.85
C LEU A 67 -5.34 -9.19 3.04
N LEU A 68 -6.62 -8.84 3.25
CA LEU A 68 -7.04 -8.07 4.42
C LEU A 68 -6.77 -8.80 5.74
N VAL A 69 -6.99 -10.12 5.80
CA VAL A 69 -6.70 -10.94 6.99
C VAL A 69 -5.20 -10.92 7.30
N ILE A 70 -4.33 -11.11 6.31
CA ILE A 70 -2.88 -11.05 6.52
C ILE A 70 -2.45 -9.65 6.94
N TRP A 71 -3.01 -8.62 6.32
CA TRP A 71 -2.75 -7.22 6.71
C TRP A 71 -3.17 -6.93 8.16
N PHE A 72 -4.30 -7.47 8.61
CA PHE A 72 -4.73 -7.40 10.00
C PHE A 72 -3.76 -8.13 10.94
N VAL A 73 -3.26 -9.31 10.57
CA VAL A 73 -2.23 -10.04 11.34
C VAL A 73 -0.94 -9.23 11.45
N ILE A 74 -0.54 -8.50 10.40
CA ILE A 74 0.59 -7.55 10.47
C ILE A 74 0.32 -6.46 11.51
N GLY A 75 -0.90 -5.93 11.58
CA GLY A 75 -1.34 -4.96 12.59
C GLY A 75 -1.25 -5.50 14.03
N LEU A 76 -1.66 -6.75 14.24
CA LEU A 76 -1.55 -7.42 15.53
C LEU A 76 -0.09 -7.68 15.91
N ALA A 77 0.73 -8.19 14.99
CA ALA A 77 2.13 -8.48 15.23
C ALA A 77 2.94 -7.22 15.53
N THR A 78 2.67 -6.13 14.81
CA THR A 78 3.30 -4.82 15.06
C THR A 78 2.87 -4.25 16.39
N SER A 79 1.57 -4.31 16.72
CA SER A 79 1.08 -3.96 18.06
C SER A 79 1.83 -4.75 19.13
N TRP A 80 1.82 -6.08 19.03
CA TRP A 80 2.44 -6.98 20.01
C TRP A 80 3.92 -6.66 20.24
N ARG A 81 4.71 -6.52 19.17
CA ARG A 81 6.13 -6.14 19.26
C ARG A 81 6.33 -4.77 19.89
N THR A 82 5.47 -3.82 19.54
CA THR A 82 5.57 -2.45 20.03
C THR A 82 5.21 -2.37 21.52
N PHE A 83 4.37 -3.27 22.05
CA PHE A 83 3.99 -3.31 23.46
C PHE A 83 4.89 -4.18 24.37
N GLN A 84 6.04 -4.65 23.89
CA GLN A 84 6.97 -5.47 24.70
C GLN A 84 7.73 -4.61 25.73
N GLY A 85 7.04 -4.29 26.82
CA GLY A 85 7.55 -3.57 27.98
C GLY A 85 6.44 -2.75 28.64
N ARG A 86 6.42 -2.67 29.98
CA ARG A 86 5.44 -1.87 30.76
C ARG A 86 5.56 -0.35 30.54
N LYS A 87 6.25 0.10 29.49
CA LYS A 87 6.40 1.50 29.14
C LYS A 87 5.41 1.82 28.01
N PRO A 88 4.59 2.87 28.14
CA PRO A 88 3.70 3.28 27.06
C PRO A 88 4.56 3.64 25.86
N VAL A 89 4.51 2.82 24.81
CA VAL A 89 5.21 3.16 23.57
C VAL A 89 4.42 4.25 22.87
N PRO A 90 5.06 5.35 22.45
CA PRO A 90 4.35 6.44 21.80
C PRO A 90 3.64 5.91 20.55
N TYR A 91 2.34 6.16 20.46
CA TYR A 91 1.46 5.77 19.35
C TYR A 91 2.05 6.12 17.97
N LYS A 92 2.85 7.19 17.90
CA LYS A 92 3.65 7.59 16.74
C LYS A 92 4.54 6.46 16.20
N ASN A 93 5.22 5.71 17.07
CA ASN A 93 6.12 4.63 16.65
C ASN A 93 5.34 3.42 16.13
N PHE A 94 4.23 3.08 16.78
CA PHE A 94 3.31 2.05 16.30
C PHE A 94 2.81 2.37 14.89
N ILE A 95 2.25 3.57 14.70
CA ILE A 95 1.74 4.02 13.38
C ILE A 95 2.84 3.93 12.35
N LEU A 96 4.02 4.47 12.63
CA LEU A 96 5.10 4.54 11.64
C LEU A 96 5.51 3.14 11.19
N VAL A 97 5.71 2.20 12.12
CA VAL A 97 6.12 0.83 11.78
C VAL A 97 5.00 0.08 11.06
N PHE A 98 3.76 0.18 11.56
CA PHE A 98 2.60 -0.47 10.94
C PHE A 98 2.38 0.05 9.50
N TRP A 99 2.45 1.36 9.30
CA TRP A 99 2.21 1.97 7.99
C TRP A 99 3.30 1.58 6.99
N ARG A 100 4.57 1.57 7.40
CA ARG A 100 5.68 1.11 6.55
C ARG A 100 5.56 -0.34 6.10
N LEU A 101 5.14 -1.22 7.02
CA LEU A 101 4.91 -2.62 6.70
C LEU A 101 3.68 -2.79 5.81
N SER A 102 2.65 -1.95 6.00
CA SER A 102 1.47 -1.91 5.15
C SER A 102 1.82 -1.49 3.73
N ASP A 103 2.65 -0.46 3.55
CA ASP A 103 3.16 -0.02 2.24
C ASP A 103 3.82 -1.18 1.49
N LEU A 104 4.81 -1.84 2.12
CA LEU A 104 5.52 -2.96 1.49
C LEU A 104 4.57 -4.12 1.17
N TYR A 105 3.67 -4.44 2.09
CA TYR A 105 2.71 -5.51 1.92
C TYR A 105 1.78 -5.27 0.72
N TRP A 106 1.16 -4.09 0.65
CA TRP A 106 0.19 -3.77 -0.39
C TRP A 106 0.83 -3.51 -1.75
N VAL A 107 2.04 -2.93 -1.79
CA VAL A 107 2.84 -2.86 -3.03
C VAL A 107 3.17 -4.26 -3.55
N GLY A 108 3.59 -5.17 -2.66
CA GLY A 108 3.84 -6.57 -3.02
C GLY A 108 2.58 -7.30 -3.51
N ALA A 109 1.45 -7.11 -2.81
CA ALA A 109 0.16 -7.68 -3.21
C ALA A 109 -0.31 -7.16 -4.57
N TYR A 110 -0.18 -5.86 -4.83
CA TYR A 110 -0.44 -5.25 -6.13
C TYR A 110 0.43 -5.86 -7.22
N ALA A 111 1.75 -5.92 -7.00
CA ALA A 111 2.70 -6.45 -7.96
C ALA A 111 2.39 -7.92 -8.30
N LEU A 112 2.09 -8.74 -7.28
CA LEU A 112 1.69 -10.13 -7.47
C LEU A 112 0.40 -10.24 -8.28
N ALA A 113 -0.63 -9.46 -7.91
CA ALA A 113 -1.91 -9.45 -8.64
C ALA A 113 -1.74 -8.99 -10.10
N ALA A 114 -0.88 -8.00 -10.35
CA ALA A 114 -0.53 -7.54 -11.68
C ALA A 114 0.16 -8.65 -12.49
N ILE A 115 1.17 -9.33 -11.94
CA ILE A 115 1.88 -10.44 -12.59
C ILE A 115 0.90 -11.59 -12.89
N ILE A 116 0.11 -12.03 -11.90
CA ILE A 116 -0.87 -13.10 -12.08
C ILE A 116 -1.88 -12.73 -13.18
N SER A 117 -2.35 -11.49 -13.20
CA SER A 117 -3.31 -11.03 -14.21
C SER A 117 -2.74 -11.03 -15.64
N VAL A 118 -1.42 -10.96 -15.79
CA VAL A 118 -0.72 -11.08 -17.08
C VAL A 118 -0.47 -12.54 -17.43
N VAL A 119 -0.11 -13.38 -16.46
CA VAL A 119 0.29 -14.79 -16.66
C VAL A 119 -0.90 -15.74 -16.84
N VAL A 120 -1.99 -15.56 -16.09
CA VAL A 120 -3.18 -16.45 -16.12
C VAL A 120 -4.08 -16.16 -17.34
N ARG A 121 -3.55 -15.44 -18.33
CA ARG A 121 -4.28 -14.92 -19.47
C ARG A 121 -4.04 -15.75 -20.73
#